data_AF-A0A0F9LG40-F1
#
_entry.id   AF-A0A0F9LG40-F1
#
_cell.length_a   1.000
_cell.length_b   1.000
_cell.length_c   1.000
_cell.angle_alpha   90.00
_cell.angle_beta   90.00
_cell.angle_gamma   90.00
#
_symmetry.space_group_name_H-M   'P 1'
#
loop_
_entity.id
_entity.type
_entity.pdbx_description
1 polymer ?
#
loop_
_entity_poly.entity_id
_entity_poly.type
_entity_poly.pdbx_seq_one_letter_code
_entity_poly.pdbx_strand_id
1 'polypeptide(L)'
;MPPVRSPFSRVFTIEDRAGPANVPVYLGEGRAMGPSWGFGDRTPIRKPDPNRYGAFTIIDAIKAERGLPALSIENRYQYTISDFLRMARRGCAIDLQIHFGQCQDPRNFNGGWDKILVLEGADFSNFNTNELGALEQGEDSVVNETVDFNGLDMYEILPVSFAELAGSEVIGEVVAVTICDSVTCGECGLPSTGCQHIFAITITQTGSPGLPAELIYSADGGDTIGET
;
A
#
# COMPACT_ATOMS: atom_id res chain seq x y z
N MET A 1 0.25 3.83 -31.48
CA MET A 1 0.47 2.50 -30.88
C MET A 1 -0.82 2.08 -30.18
N PRO A 2 -1.43 0.94 -30.54
CA PRO A 2 -2.65 0.47 -29.85
C PRO A 2 -2.32 0.14 -28.38
N PRO A 3 -3.25 0.38 -27.43
CA PRO A 3 -3.01 0.12 -26.02
C PRO A 3 -2.75 -1.38 -25.79
N VAL A 4 -1.60 -1.69 -25.21
CA VAL A 4 -1.24 -3.04 -24.76
C VAL A 4 -2.25 -3.43 -23.68
N ARG A 5 -3.07 -4.45 -23.95
CA ARG A 5 -3.97 -5.03 -22.96
C ARG A 5 -3.12 -5.88 -22.00
N SER A 6 -2.52 -5.28 -20.98
CA SER A 6 -1.93 -6.07 -19.89
C SER A 6 -3.07 -6.67 -19.06
N PRO A 7 -3.11 -8.00 -18.86
CA PRO A 7 -4.09 -8.60 -17.98
C PRO A 7 -3.68 -8.30 -16.53
N PHE A 8 -4.63 -7.81 -15.74
CA PHE A 8 -4.59 -7.69 -14.27
C PHE A 8 -3.87 -6.50 -13.62
N SER A 9 -2.68 -6.08 -14.08
CA SER A 9 -1.93 -4.98 -13.43
C SER A 9 -1.19 -4.05 -14.40
N ARG A 10 -0.90 -2.83 -13.93
CA ARG A 10 -0.32 -1.71 -14.68
C ARG A 10 0.69 -1.00 -13.81
N VAL A 11 1.83 -0.59 -14.37
CA VAL A 11 2.90 0.07 -13.61
C VAL A 11 2.96 1.55 -13.99
N PHE A 12 2.97 2.40 -12.98
CA PHE A 12 3.22 3.84 -13.09
C PHE A 12 4.42 4.23 -12.24
N THR A 13 5.24 5.13 -12.78
CA THR A 13 6.31 5.80 -12.03
C THR A 13 5.97 7.27 -11.85
N ILE A 14 6.37 7.84 -10.71
CA ILE A 14 6.30 9.27 -10.47
C ILE A 14 7.70 9.74 -10.09
N GLU A 15 8.39 10.36 -11.05
CA GLU A 15 9.70 10.98 -10.79
C GLU A 15 9.54 12.14 -9.79
N ASP A 16 10.53 12.30 -8.91
CA ASP A 16 10.55 13.33 -7.87
C ASP A 16 9.38 13.23 -6.85
N ARG A 17 8.82 12.02 -6.69
CA ARG A 17 7.73 11.64 -5.77
C ARG A 17 6.36 12.22 -6.13
N ALA A 18 5.32 11.75 -5.45
CA ALA A 18 3.95 12.22 -5.61
C ALA A 18 3.82 13.71 -5.24
N GLY A 19 3.28 14.49 -6.18
CA GLY A 19 3.02 15.91 -5.97
C GLY A 19 2.23 16.52 -7.13
N PRO A 20 1.58 17.68 -6.95
CA PRO A 20 0.72 18.29 -7.98
C PRO A 20 1.47 18.73 -9.24
N ALA A 21 2.80 18.86 -9.17
CA ALA A 21 3.66 19.23 -10.30
C ALA A 21 4.24 18.01 -11.04
N ASN A 22 4.16 16.80 -10.46
CA ASN A 22 4.82 15.61 -10.97
C ASN A 22 3.79 14.72 -11.66
N VAL A 23 3.99 14.46 -12.96
CA VAL A 23 3.04 13.71 -13.78
C VAL A 23 3.38 12.22 -13.73
N PRO A 24 2.45 11.34 -13.36
CA PRO A 24 2.65 9.89 -13.44
C PRO A 24 2.90 9.43 -14.88
N VAL A 25 3.91 8.59 -15.07
CA VAL A 25 4.26 8.01 -16.36
C VAL A 25 3.86 6.54 -16.41
N TYR A 26 3.07 6.16 -17.41
CA TYR A 26 2.63 4.79 -17.62
C TYR A 26 3.72 3.96 -18.32
N LEU A 27 4.11 2.85 -17.72
CA LEU A 27 5.05 1.88 -18.29
C LEU A 27 4.30 0.72 -18.94
N GLY A 28 3.81 0.96 -20.16
CA GLY A 28 2.93 0.01 -20.86
C GLY A 28 3.55 -1.33 -21.27
N GLU A 29 4.87 -1.43 -21.22
CA GLU A 29 5.62 -2.66 -21.51
C GLU A 29 6.24 -3.29 -20.27
N GLY A 30 6.01 -2.66 -19.11
CA GLY A 30 6.52 -3.09 -17.81
C GLY A 30 5.52 -3.97 -17.06
N ARG A 31 6.05 -4.90 -16.26
CA ARG A 31 5.31 -5.66 -15.25
C ARG A 31 6.03 -5.57 -13.91
N ALA A 32 5.26 -5.45 -12.84
CA ALA A 32 5.78 -5.59 -11.49
C ALA A 32 5.87 -7.07 -11.12
N MET A 33 6.97 -7.44 -10.46
CA MET A 33 7.16 -8.74 -9.84
C MET A 33 6.49 -8.80 -8.46
N GLY A 34 6.63 -9.92 -7.74
CA GLY A 34 6.08 -10.03 -6.39
C GLY A 34 6.77 -9.07 -5.43
N PRO A 35 6.03 -8.21 -4.69
CA PRO A 35 6.63 -7.39 -3.64
C PRO A 35 7.12 -8.28 -2.49
N SER A 36 8.15 -7.82 -1.79
CA SER A 36 8.65 -8.48 -0.58
C SER A 36 8.92 -7.46 0.51
N TRP A 37 8.61 -7.81 1.77
CA TRP A 37 8.92 -6.97 2.91
C TRP A 37 9.19 -7.83 4.15
N GLY A 38 10.43 -7.75 4.64
CA GLY A 38 10.78 -8.36 5.93
C GLY A 38 10.20 -7.56 7.10
N PHE A 39 9.27 -8.15 7.85
CA PHE A 39 8.67 -7.52 9.03
C PHE A 39 9.47 -7.69 10.33
N GLY A 40 10.74 -8.10 10.22
CA GLY A 40 11.63 -8.38 11.33
C GLY A 40 11.39 -9.78 11.92
N ASP A 41 12.36 -10.67 11.78
CA ASP A 41 12.28 -12.03 12.30
C ASP A 41 12.28 -12.03 13.84
N ARG A 42 11.54 -12.98 14.42
CA ARG A 42 11.58 -13.23 15.86
C ARG A 42 12.68 -14.23 16.18
N THR A 43 13.73 -13.76 16.83
CA THR A 43 14.81 -14.60 17.34
C THR A 43 14.46 -15.08 18.75
N PRO A 44 14.22 -16.38 18.96
CA PRO A 44 13.82 -16.89 20.27
C PRO A 44 15.00 -16.88 21.26
N ILE A 45 14.76 -16.35 22.46
CA ILE A 45 15.63 -16.50 23.61
C ILE A 45 15.34 -17.87 24.23
N ARG A 46 16.40 -18.68 24.35
CA ARG A 46 16.32 -20.07 24.79
C ARG A 46 17.04 -20.25 26.13
N LYS A 47 16.43 -20.98 27.06
CA LYS A 47 17.11 -21.50 28.26
C LYS A 47 17.21 -23.03 28.19
N PRO A 48 18.26 -23.65 28.77
CA PRO A 48 18.33 -25.10 28.87
C PRO A 48 17.07 -25.68 29.54
N ASP A 49 16.55 -26.78 28.99
CA ASP A 49 15.42 -27.50 29.59
C ASP A 49 15.92 -28.21 30.86
N PRO A 50 15.32 -27.94 32.04
CA PRO A 50 15.76 -28.56 33.29
C PRO A 50 15.53 -30.07 33.34
N ASN A 51 14.66 -30.61 32.48
CA ASN A 51 14.22 -32.01 32.51
C ASN A 51 14.80 -32.85 31.38
N ARG A 52 15.45 -32.24 30.38
CA ARG A 52 15.94 -32.93 29.18
C ARG A 52 17.31 -32.41 28.77
N TYR A 53 18.32 -33.27 28.93
CA TYR A 53 19.69 -32.96 28.55
C TYR A 53 19.79 -32.66 27.04
N GLY A 54 20.44 -31.54 26.70
CA GLY A 54 20.60 -31.07 25.32
C GLY A 54 19.36 -30.41 24.70
N ALA A 55 18.24 -30.33 25.43
CA ALA A 55 17.05 -29.62 24.98
C ALA A 55 17.02 -28.18 25.53
N PHE A 56 16.33 -27.31 24.81
CA PHE A 56 16.14 -25.91 25.20
C PHE A 56 14.66 -25.55 25.16
N THR A 57 14.22 -24.72 26.11
CA THR A 57 12.89 -24.13 26.15
C THR A 57 12.96 -22.68 25.71
N ILE A 58 12.01 -22.25 24.87
CA ILE A 58 11.87 -20.86 24.46
C ILE A 58 11.19 -20.12 25.61
N ILE A 59 11.81 -19.06 26.09
CA ILE A 59 11.25 -18.23 27.19
C ILE A 59 10.73 -16.89 26.72
N ASP A 60 11.31 -16.37 25.64
CA ASP A 60 10.98 -15.06 25.11
C ASP A 60 11.49 -14.99 23.66
N ALA A 61 11.21 -13.91 22.95
CA ALA A 61 11.74 -13.66 21.62
C ALA A 61 12.02 -12.17 21.39
N ILE A 62 13.18 -11.87 20.81
CA ILE A 62 13.52 -10.52 20.37
C ILE A 62 13.10 -10.39 18.90
N LYS A 63 12.37 -9.32 18.58
CA LYS A 63 12.02 -8.99 17.20
C LYS A 63 13.13 -8.15 16.58
N ALA A 64 13.65 -8.58 15.42
CA ALA A 64 14.62 -7.82 14.65
C ALA A 64 13.99 -6.56 14.03
N GLU A 65 14.83 -5.65 13.55
CA GLU A 65 14.37 -4.44 12.85
C GLU A 65 13.60 -4.81 11.58
N ARG A 66 12.62 -3.97 11.24
CA ARG A 66 11.85 -4.11 9.99
C ARG A 66 12.77 -3.76 8.82
N GLY A 67 12.82 -4.62 7.81
CA GLY A 67 13.53 -4.33 6.56
C GLY A 67 12.83 -3.25 5.74
N LEU A 68 13.41 -2.87 4.61
CA LEU A 68 12.73 -2.02 3.63
C LEU A 68 11.87 -2.87 2.68
N PRO A 69 10.70 -2.39 2.24
CA PRO A 69 9.94 -3.05 1.20
C PRO A 69 10.71 -3.02 -0.12
N ALA A 70 10.70 -4.13 -0.83
CA ALA A 70 11.37 -4.28 -2.12
C ALA A 70 10.39 -4.73 -3.20
N LEU A 71 10.59 -4.20 -4.41
CA LEU A 71 9.81 -4.55 -5.58
C LEU A 71 10.71 -4.53 -6.81
N SER A 72 10.57 -5.52 -7.69
CA SER A 72 11.23 -5.52 -8.99
C SER A 72 10.23 -5.19 -10.10
N ILE A 73 10.66 -4.40 -11.08
CA ILE A 73 9.91 -4.17 -12.32
C ILE A 73 10.73 -4.75 -13.47
N GLU A 74 10.07 -5.54 -14.31
CA GLU A 74 10.64 -6.03 -15.55
C GLU A 74 9.97 -5.30 -16.72
N ASN A 75 10.76 -4.76 -17.62
CA ASN A 75 10.29 -4.03 -18.80
C ASN A 75 10.98 -4.55 -20.05
N ARG A 76 10.34 -4.37 -21.21
CA ARG A 76 10.97 -4.73 -22.48
C ARG A 76 12.10 -3.76 -22.78
N TYR A 77 13.27 -4.30 -23.10
CA TYR A 77 14.40 -3.48 -23.48
C TYR A 77 14.20 -2.96 -24.90
N GLN A 78 14.02 -1.65 -25.03
CA GLN A 78 13.74 -1.00 -26.30
C GLN A 78 15.02 -0.58 -27.02
N TYR A 79 14.91 -0.33 -28.33
CA TYR A 79 16.00 0.30 -29.10
C TYR A 79 16.22 1.78 -28.77
N THR A 80 15.32 2.37 -27.98
CA THR A 80 15.42 3.74 -27.46
C THR A 80 16.21 3.76 -26.15
N ILE A 81 16.51 4.96 -25.64
CA ILE A 81 17.15 5.12 -24.34
C ILE A 81 16.28 4.48 -23.25
N SER A 82 16.87 3.66 -22.39
CA SER A 82 16.19 3.09 -21.23
C SER A 82 15.86 4.20 -20.23
N ASP A 83 14.56 4.39 -20.00
CA ASP A 83 14.07 5.35 -19.01
C ASP A 83 14.47 4.94 -17.59
N PHE A 84 14.48 3.63 -17.29
CA PHE A 84 14.94 3.15 -16.00
C PHE A 84 16.41 3.43 -15.75
N LEU A 85 17.28 3.19 -16.75
CA LEU A 85 18.70 3.51 -16.60
C LEU A 85 18.92 5.03 -16.46
N ARG A 86 18.12 5.85 -17.16
CA ARG A 86 18.13 7.32 -17.00
C ARG A 86 17.74 7.73 -15.59
N MET A 87 16.62 7.21 -15.08
CA MET A 87 16.12 7.49 -13.73
C MET A 87 17.10 7.01 -12.65
N ALA A 88 17.64 5.80 -12.80
CA ALA A 88 18.64 5.24 -11.88
C ALA A 88 19.90 6.11 -11.79
N ARG A 89 20.39 6.63 -12.92
CA ARG A 89 21.55 7.55 -12.95
C ARG A 89 21.27 8.91 -12.33
N ARG A 90 20.01 9.36 -12.35
CA ARG A 90 19.60 10.60 -11.70
C ARG A 90 19.70 10.47 -10.17
N GLY A 91 19.49 9.27 -9.64
CA GLY A 91 19.63 8.96 -8.22
C GLY A 91 18.61 9.67 -7.32
N CYS A 92 17.50 10.11 -7.89
CA CYS A 92 16.38 10.69 -7.14
C CYS A 92 15.40 9.58 -6.77
N ALA A 93 14.84 9.66 -5.56
CA ALA A 93 13.76 8.79 -5.14
C ALA A 93 12.53 8.98 -6.03
N ILE A 94 11.85 7.88 -6.33
CA ILE A 94 10.63 7.84 -7.14
C ILE A 94 9.52 7.12 -6.38
N ASP A 95 8.27 7.41 -6.71
CA ASP A 95 7.15 6.61 -6.20
C ASP A 95 6.69 5.65 -7.30
N LEU A 96 6.46 4.39 -6.92
CA LEU A 96 5.93 3.37 -7.82
C LEU A 96 4.48 3.08 -7.47
N GLN A 97 3.61 3.01 -8.47
CA GLN A 97 2.24 2.61 -8.29
C GLN A 97 1.86 1.49 -9.24
N ILE A 98 1.38 0.38 -8.68
CA ILE A 98 0.88 -0.77 -9.42
C ILE A 98 -0.64 -0.75 -9.33
N HIS A 99 -1.28 -0.37 -10.43
CA HIS A 99 -2.72 -0.26 -10.55
C HIS A 99 -3.29 -1.60 -11.01
N PHE A 100 -4.16 -2.18 -10.20
CA PHE A 100 -4.91 -3.39 -10.50
C PHE A 100 -6.31 -3.03 -10.96
N GLY A 101 -6.80 -3.68 -12.01
CA GLY A 101 -8.18 -3.51 -12.44
C GLY A 101 -8.51 -4.29 -13.70
N GLN A 102 -9.77 -4.73 -13.80
CA GLN A 102 -10.25 -5.49 -14.96
C GLN A 102 -10.98 -4.56 -15.94
N CYS A 103 -10.67 -4.68 -17.23
CA CYS A 103 -11.39 -4.00 -18.32
C CYS A 103 -11.44 -2.46 -18.29
N GLN A 104 -10.59 -1.78 -17.50
CA GLN A 104 -10.48 -0.31 -17.45
C GLN A 104 -9.49 0.25 -18.49
N ASP A 105 -9.46 1.57 -18.74
CA ASP A 105 -8.42 2.19 -19.61
C ASP A 105 -7.05 2.16 -18.90
N PRO A 106 -6.02 1.48 -19.47
CA PRO A 106 -4.69 1.37 -18.88
C PRO A 106 -3.96 2.69 -18.65
N ARG A 107 -4.36 3.77 -19.33
CA ARG A 107 -3.75 5.10 -19.20
C ARG A 107 -4.48 6.01 -18.22
N ASN A 108 -5.67 5.61 -17.76
CA ASN A 108 -6.43 6.40 -16.80
C ASN A 108 -5.90 6.17 -15.38
N PHE A 109 -4.92 6.98 -15.00
CA PHE A 109 -4.31 6.97 -13.67
C PHE A 109 -5.32 7.25 -12.54
N ASN A 110 -6.29 8.16 -12.75
CA ASN A 110 -7.15 8.64 -11.67
C ASN A 110 -8.33 7.73 -11.35
N GLY A 111 -8.85 6.96 -12.32
CA GLY A 111 -10.07 6.17 -12.11
C GLY A 111 -10.11 4.84 -12.86
N GLY A 112 -8.98 4.39 -13.42
CA GLY A 112 -8.90 3.15 -14.19
C GLY A 112 -8.51 1.92 -13.37
N TRP A 113 -8.80 1.87 -12.08
CA TRP A 113 -8.28 0.85 -11.15
C TRP A 113 -9.28 0.50 -10.04
N ASP A 114 -9.15 -0.72 -9.52
CA ASP A 114 -9.89 -1.27 -8.38
C ASP A 114 -9.01 -1.32 -7.11
N LYS A 115 -7.69 -1.40 -7.27
CA LYS A 115 -6.70 -1.33 -6.20
C LYS A 115 -5.40 -0.74 -6.71
N ILE A 116 -4.68 -0.01 -5.87
CA ILE A 116 -3.30 0.41 -6.13
C ILE A 116 -2.39 -0.17 -5.04
N LEU A 117 -1.27 -0.77 -5.43
CA LEU A 117 -0.14 -1.00 -4.53
C LEU A 117 0.87 0.14 -4.75
N VAL A 118 1.27 0.82 -3.68
CA VAL A 118 2.22 1.93 -3.72
C VAL A 118 3.51 1.50 -3.04
N LEU A 119 4.65 1.76 -3.68
CA LEU A 119 5.96 1.77 -3.04
C LEU A 119 6.43 3.23 -2.99
N GLU A 120 6.51 3.79 -1.79
CA GLU A 120 6.83 5.19 -1.57
C GLU A 120 8.33 5.38 -1.32
N GLY A 121 8.91 6.44 -1.90
CA GLY A 121 10.31 6.79 -1.70
C GLY A 121 11.25 5.71 -2.18
N ALA A 122 10.93 5.10 -3.32
CA ALA A 122 11.69 4.02 -3.91
C ALA A 122 13.00 4.51 -4.52
N ASP A 123 14.09 3.85 -4.16
CA ASP A 123 15.40 4.00 -4.77
C ASP A 123 15.78 2.74 -5.56
N PHE A 124 16.54 2.95 -6.63
CA PHE A 124 17.08 1.88 -7.46
C PHE A 124 18.17 1.13 -6.69
N SER A 125 17.98 -0.17 -6.47
CA SER A 125 18.98 -1.03 -5.83
C SER A 125 19.81 -1.79 -6.87
N ASN A 126 19.21 -2.12 -8.02
CA ASN A 126 19.89 -2.83 -9.08
C ASN A 126 19.27 -2.57 -10.46
N PHE A 127 20.08 -2.71 -11.51
CA PHE A 127 19.64 -2.70 -12.91
C PHE A 127 20.33 -3.86 -13.63
N ASN A 128 19.54 -4.74 -14.22
CA ASN A 128 20.02 -5.87 -15.01
C ASN A 128 19.29 -5.92 -16.35
N THR A 129 19.91 -6.57 -17.32
CA THR A 129 19.22 -7.00 -18.55
C THR A 129 19.43 -8.49 -18.73
N ASN A 130 18.55 -9.10 -19.49
CA ASN A 130 18.87 -10.38 -20.12
C ASN A 130 20.04 -10.19 -21.11
N GLU A 131 20.51 -11.29 -21.68
CA GLU A 131 21.54 -11.32 -22.70
C GLU A 131 21.16 -10.40 -23.88
N LEU A 132 22.01 -9.43 -24.19
CA LEU A 132 21.75 -8.42 -25.24
C LEU A 132 21.95 -8.93 -26.67
N GLY A 133 22.18 -10.22 -26.84
CA GLY A 133 22.41 -10.84 -28.14
C GLY A 133 22.47 -12.36 -28.03
N ALA A 134 22.15 -13.01 -29.13
CA ALA A 134 22.20 -14.46 -29.28
C ALA A 134 23.56 -14.89 -29.85
N LEU A 135 24.18 -15.91 -29.25
CA LEU A 135 25.32 -16.64 -29.82
C LEU A 135 24.87 -17.93 -30.49
N GLU A 136 23.71 -18.46 -30.11
CA GLU A 136 23.10 -19.66 -30.69
C GLU A 136 21.63 -19.44 -31.10
N GLN A 137 21.13 -20.26 -32.03
CA GLN A 137 19.79 -20.11 -32.59
C GLN A 137 18.66 -20.25 -31.54
N GLY A 138 18.93 -20.86 -30.39
CA GLY A 138 17.99 -20.98 -29.28
C GLY A 138 17.88 -19.73 -28.39
N GLU A 139 18.73 -18.72 -28.60
CA GLU A 139 18.87 -17.54 -27.73
C GLU A 139 18.20 -16.28 -28.31
N ASP A 140 17.40 -16.42 -29.37
CA ASP A 140 16.65 -15.32 -30.04
C ASP A 140 15.40 -14.89 -29.24
N SER A 141 15.59 -14.66 -27.94
CA SER A 141 14.53 -14.25 -27.02
C SER A 141 14.43 -12.72 -26.91
N VAL A 142 13.25 -12.23 -26.52
CA VAL A 142 13.05 -10.80 -26.26
C VAL A 142 13.90 -10.40 -25.06
N VAL A 143 14.73 -9.36 -25.25
CA VAL A 143 15.53 -8.79 -24.17
C VAL A 143 14.63 -7.98 -23.24
N ASN A 144 14.68 -8.31 -21.94
CA ASN A 144 14.05 -7.53 -20.90
C ASN A 144 15.11 -6.86 -20.02
N GLU A 145 14.77 -5.71 -19.47
CA GLU A 145 15.46 -5.08 -18.36
C GLU A 145 14.71 -5.37 -17.07
N THR A 146 15.43 -5.74 -16.02
CA THR A 146 14.89 -5.93 -14.68
C THR A 146 15.53 -4.91 -13.75
N VAL A 147 14.68 -4.21 -13.01
CA VAL A 147 15.08 -3.14 -12.12
C VAL A 147 14.54 -3.44 -10.74
N ASP A 148 15.44 -3.43 -9.76
CA ASP A 148 15.09 -3.69 -8.37
C ASP A 148 15.00 -2.37 -7.62
N PHE A 149 13.97 -2.24 -6.79
CA PHE A 149 13.70 -1.07 -5.98
C PHE A 149 13.60 -1.42 -4.51
N ASN A 150 14.07 -0.51 -3.65
CA ASN A 150 13.81 -0.52 -2.22
C ASN A 150 13.06 0.78 -1.86
N GLY A 151 11.89 0.66 -1.25
CA GLY A 151 11.10 1.80 -0.79
C GLY A 151 11.26 2.08 0.70
N LEU A 152 10.69 3.18 1.17
CA LEU A 152 10.56 3.50 2.59
C LEU A 152 9.29 2.89 3.19
N ASP A 153 8.22 2.86 2.41
CA ASP A 153 6.92 2.31 2.81
C ASP A 153 6.24 1.63 1.63
N MET A 154 5.34 0.69 1.93
CA MET A 154 4.52 0.01 0.95
C MET A 154 3.11 -0.19 1.49
N TYR A 155 2.13 0.34 0.77
CA TYR A 155 0.73 0.29 1.21
C TYR A 155 -0.21 0.13 0.02
N GLU A 156 -1.45 -0.25 0.32
CA GLU A 156 -2.49 -0.44 -0.68
C GLU A 156 -3.53 0.68 -0.57
N ILE A 157 -4.02 1.15 -1.72
CA ILE A 157 -5.12 2.11 -1.83
C ILE A 157 -6.29 1.38 -2.50
N LEU A 158 -7.47 1.48 -1.88
CA LEU A 158 -8.73 1.05 -2.46
C LEU A 158 -9.62 2.27 -2.73
N PRO A 159 -10.50 2.21 -3.75
CA PRO A 159 -11.48 3.26 -3.96
C PRO A 159 -12.45 3.28 -2.78
N VAL A 160 -12.70 4.47 -2.24
CA VAL A 160 -13.68 4.68 -1.18
C VAL A 160 -15.00 5.10 -1.82
N SER A 161 -16.08 4.37 -1.55
CA SER A 161 -17.44 4.81 -1.83
C SER A 161 -18.11 5.29 -0.56
N PHE A 162 -18.74 6.47 -0.61
CA PHE A 162 -19.51 7.00 0.49
C PHE A 162 -20.94 6.49 0.39
N ALA A 163 -21.47 5.98 1.50
CA ALA A 163 -22.87 5.67 1.68
C ALA A 163 -23.35 6.36 2.96
N GLU A 164 -24.63 6.69 3.01
CA GLU A 164 -25.24 7.21 4.23
C GLU A 164 -25.24 6.10 5.30
N LEU A 165 -24.73 6.43 6.48
CA LEU A 165 -24.67 5.56 7.64
C LEU A 165 -25.46 6.22 8.77
N ALA A 166 -26.26 5.43 9.49
CA ALA A 166 -27.03 5.89 10.65
C ALA A 166 -28.10 6.96 10.35
N GLY A 167 -28.77 6.87 9.20
CA GLY A 167 -29.82 7.82 8.82
C GLY A 167 -31.06 7.82 9.73
N SER A 168 -31.23 6.79 10.58
CA SER A 168 -32.28 6.74 11.61
C SER A 168 -31.87 7.40 12.94
N GLU A 169 -30.58 7.40 13.25
CA GLU A 169 -29.99 7.88 14.50
C GLU A 169 -29.53 9.34 14.38
N VAL A 170 -29.08 9.76 13.18
CA VAL A 170 -28.67 11.14 12.91
C VAL A 170 -29.90 12.01 12.60
N ILE A 171 -30.64 12.40 13.64
CA ILE A 171 -31.84 13.24 13.51
C ILE A 171 -31.46 14.74 13.41
N GLY A 172 -30.29 15.11 13.95
CA GLY A 172 -29.74 16.46 13.93
C GLY A 172 -28.52 16.62 13.02
N GLU A 173 -28.23 17.86 12.60
CA GLU A 173 -27.03 18.17 11.83
C GLU A 173 -25.76 17.80 12.63
N VAL A 174 -24.88 17.01 12.03
CA VAL A 174 -23.59 16.64 12.62
C VAL A 174 -22.61 17.79 12.45
N VAL A 175 -22.16 18.36 13.57
CA VAL A 175 -21.28 19.55 13.61
C VAL A 175 -19.82 19.15 13.43
N ALA A 176 -19.44 18.00 13.96
CA ALA A 176 -18.07 17.50 13.90
C ALA A 176 -18.04 15.98 13.98
N VAL A 177 -17.12 15.39 13.24
CA VAL A 177 -16.79 13.97 13.29
C VAL A 177 -15.29 13.85 13.56
N THR A 178 -14.91 12.99 14.49
CA THR A 178 -13.52 12.63 14.72
C THR A 178 -13.36 11.11 14.73
N ILE A 179 -12.36 10.64 14.01
CA ILE A 179 -11.93 9.25 14.01
C ILE A 179 -10.63 9.24 14.78
N CYS A 180 -10.73 9.03 16.10
CA CYS A 180 -9.60 9.07 17.02
C CYS A 180 -9.20 7.65 17.36
N ASP A 181 -8.37 7.06 16.52
CA ASP A 181 -7.99 5.67 16.69
C ASP A 181 -6.54 5.42 16.26
N SER A 182 -5.90 4.46 16.91
CA SER A 182 -4.51 4.10 16.69
C SER A 182 -4.41 2.59 16.61
N VAL A 183 -3.60 2.07 15.69
CA VAL A 183 -3.41 0.63 15.56
C VAL A 183 -2.79 0.07 16.84
N THR A 184 -3.55 -0.78 17.53
CA THR A 184 -3.16 -1.40 18.80
C THR A 184 -3.48 -2.88 18.73
N CYS A 185 -2.52 -3.74 19.06
CA CYS A 185 -2.71 -5.20 19.01
C CYS A 185 -3.19 -5.80 20.36
N GLY A 186 -3.74 -4.98 21.27
CA GLY A 186 -4.25 -5.46 22.56
C GLY A 186 -3.22 -5.60 23.69
N GLU A 187 -1.92 -5.48 23.42
CA GLU A 187 -0.90 -5.59 24.49
C GLU A 187 -0.84 -4.36 25.41
N CYS A 188 -1.17 -3.18 24.90
CA CYS A 188 -1.14 -1.91 25.65
C CYS A 188 -2.42 -1.06 25.47
N GLY A 189 -3.58 -1.69 25.23
CA GLY A 189 -4.85 -0.99 25.01
C GLY A 189 -5.93 -1.90 24.44
N LEU A 190 -7.08 -1.35 24.06
CA LEU A 190 -8.09 -2.11 23.30
C LEU A 190 -7.52 -2.43 21.91
N PRO A 191 -7.70 -3.66 21.39
CA PRO A 191 -7.30 -3.98 20.02
C PRO A 191 -8.04 -3.07 19.03
N SER A 192 -7.32 -2.42 18.14
CA SER A 192 -7.91 -1.64 17.05
C SER A 192 -7.07 -1.68 15.77
N THR A 193 -7.76 -1.61 14.64
CA THR A 193 -7.17 -1.42 13.30
C THR A 193 -6.90 0.05 12.95
N GLY A 194 -7.15 0.98 13.88
CA GLY A 194 -6.91 2.42 13.70
C GLY A 194 -8.03 3.19 12.99
N CYS A 195 -9.17 2.54 12.72
CA CYS A 195 -10.35 3.16 12.10
C CYS A 195 -11.68 2.69 12.75
N GLN A 196 -11.63 2.05 13.91
CA GLN A 196 -12.80 1.45 14.57
C GLN A 196 -13.55 2.43 15.46
N HIS A 197 -12.85 3.41 16.05
CA HIS A 197 -13.45 4.37 16.97
C HIS A 197 -13.85 5.67 16.28
N ILE A 198 -15.16 5.87 16.13
CA ILE A 198 -15.77 7.03 15.49
C ILE A 198 -16.58 7.77 16.53
N PHE A 199 -16.43 9.10 16.58
CA PHE A 199 -17.25 9.98 17.41
C PHE A 199 -17.80 11.11 16.54
N ALA A 200 -19.09 11.37 16.66
CA ALA A 200 -19.79 12.45 15.96
C ALA A 200 -20.67 13.21 16.96
N ILE A 201 -20.69 14.54 16.88
CA ILE A 201 -21.49 15.39 17.76
C ILE A 201 -22.56 16.09 16.93
N THR A 202 -23.83 15.99 17.37
CA THR A 202 -24.96 16.66 16.72
C THR A 202 -25.22 18.05 17.33
N ILE A 203 -25.81 18.96 16.55
CA ILE A 203 -26.27 20.24 17.06
C ILE A 203 -27.59 20.08 17.84
N THR A 204 -27.71 20.83 18.93
CA THR A 204 -28.99 21.02 19.64
C THR A 204 -30.08 21.47 18.66
N GLN A 205 -31.19 20.74 18.60
CA GLN A 205 -32.31 21.09 17.73
C GLN A 205 -33.18 22.15 18.40
N THR A 206 -33.36 23.28 17.73
CA THR A 206 -34.23 24.37 18.20
C THR A 206 -35.67 24.14 17.74
N GLY A 207 -36.38 23.28 18.45
CA GLY A 207 -37.82 23.02 18.32
C GLY A 207 -38.44 22.84 19.71
N SER A 208 -39.78 22.75 19.84
CA SER A 208 -40.42 22.38 21.11
C SER A 208 -41.01 20.98 20.98
N PRO A 209 -40.56 19.99 21.78
CA PRO A 209 -39.46 20.07 22.75
C PRO A 209 -38.09 20.13 22.06
N GLY A 210 -37.15 20.88 22.64
CA GLY A 210 -35.80 21.01 22.08
C GLY A 210 -35.00 19.76 22.41
N LEU A 211 -34.33 19.18 21.41
CA LEU A 211 -33.45 18.04 21.63
C LEU A 211 -32.05 18.54 21.97
N PRO A 212 -31.41 18.00 23.03
CA PRO A 212 -30.02 18.32 23.35
C PRO A 212 -29.08 17.86 22.23
N ALA A 213 -27.83 18.35 22.26
CA ALA A 213 -26.78 17.79 21.43
C ALA A 213 -26.46 16.39 21.93
N GLU A 214 -26.28 15.45 21.00
CA GLU A 214 -26.01 14.04 21.29
C GLU A 214 -24.63 13.67 20.78
N LEU A 215 -23.97 12.76 21.50
CA LEU A 215 -22.76 12.11 21.05
C LEU A 215 -23.12 10.79 20.39
N ILE A 216 -22.94 10.73 19.08
CA ILE A 216 -23.04 9.50 18.30
C ILE A 216 -21.66 8.86 18.28
N TYR A 217 -21.56 7.57 18.59
CA TYR A 217 -20.29 6.87 18.60
C TYR A 217 -20.39 5.48 18.00
N SER A 218 -19.24 5.00 17.50
CA SER A 218 -19.04 3.63 17.08
C SER A 218 -17.73 3.11 17.64
N ALA A 219 -17.73 1.83 18.05
CA ALA A 219 -16.54 1.14 18.52
C ALA A 219 -16.03 0.06 17.55
N ASP A 220 -16.70 -0.11 16.41
CA ASP A 220 -16.49 -1.19 15.44
C ASP A 220 -16.44 -0.69 13.99
N GLY A 221 -16.08 0.57 13.79
CA GLY A 221 -15.90 1.15 12.45
C GLY A 221 -17.21 1.46 11.73
N GLY A 222 -18.31 1.61 12.48
CA GLY A 222 -19.62 1.99 11.99
C GLY A 222 -20.61 0.83 11.83
N ASP A 223 -20.24 -0.40 12.19
CA ASP A 223 -21.14 -1.57 12.14
C ASP A 223 -22.26 -1.45 13.18
N THR A 224 -21.93 -0.94 14.37
CA THR A 224 -22.90 -0.54 15.38
C THR A 224 -22.71 0.92 15.74
N ILE A 225 -23.84 1.61 15.89
CA ILE A 225 -23.93 3.02 16.22
C ILE A 225 -24.71 3.16 17.52
N GLY A 226 -24.14 3.85 18.49
CA GLY A 226 -24.79 4.22 19.76
C GLY A 226 -24.89 5.73 19.92
N GLU A 227 -25.78 6.16 20.80
CA GLU A 227 -26.01 7.57 21.15
C GLU A 227 -26.03 7.76 22.67
N THR A 228 -25.57 8.93 23.15
CA THR A 228 -25.68 9.36 24.55
C THR A 228 -26.00 10.83 24.67
#